data_AF-A0AA92L737-F1
#
_entry.id   AF-A0AA92L737-F1
#
_cell.length_a   1.000
_cell.length_b   1.000
_cell.length_c   1.000
_cell.angle_alpha   90.00
_cell.angle_beta   90.00
_cell.angle_gamma   90.00
#
_symmetry.space_group_name_H-M   'P 1'
#
loop_
_entity.id
_entity.type
_entity.pdbx_description
1 polymer ?
#
loop_
_entity_poly.entity_id
_entity_poly.type
_entity_poly.pdbx_seq_one_letter_code
_entity_poly.pdbx_strand_id
1 'polypeptide(L)'
;MVIEMRKAKIIVLVLLLTATLSGCNNPMPDSGKTSEEESSQIRPIDSGYTGDEISESEMKEIHDECKKAASLYKDIYEEAEKTPSQDWPNWDVISQEDRDSIEMVLKKAGYSVINSDSVYPEYLENPDGVSSFWEDVQKNKDAETVFWEVSLTGSVYYRALRYSAGDASYIFVSTVWDEQGNLEISDGGKWEVLNWDTTFNGDFYFQNKPAKKVWDATQLLPPNKNIGNLIMLKESGDLIRRML
;
A
#
# COMPACT_ATOMS: atom_id res chain seq x y z
N MET A 1 58.63 -17.43 0.40
CA MET A 1 59.69 -17.31 1.43
C MET A 1 59.53 -15.94 2.06
N VAL A 2 59.17 -15.86 3.37
CA VAL A 2 59.69 -14.90 4.38
C VAL A 2 59.44 -13.38 4.13
N ILE A 3 58.84 -12.54 5.01
CA ILE A 3 58.35 -12.67 6.40
C ILE A 3 57.34 -11.52 6.78
N GLU A 4 56.49 -11.76 7.80
CA GLU A 4 55.74 -10.86 8.72
C GLU A 4 55.22 -9.44 8.35
N MET A 5 53.88 -9.30 8.45
CA MET A 5 53.12 -8.45 9.41
C MET A 5 53.80 -7.29 10.19
N ARG A 6 53.08 -6.15 10.34
CA ARG A 6 52.36 -5.76 11.60
C ARG A 6 51.56 -4.44 11.52
N LYS A 7 50.62 -4.26 12.46
CA LYS A 7 49.63 -3.16 12.59
C LYS A 7 50.05 -2.15 13.69
N ALA A 8 49.72 -0.86 13.56
CA ALA A 8 49.38 0.14 14.62
C ALA A 8 49.48 1.58 14.06
N LYS A 9 48.39 2.37 13.97
CA LYS A 9 47.75 3.26 14.97
C LYS A 9 48.46 4.63 15.21
N ILE A 10 47.89 5.66 14.56
CA ILE A 10 47.58 7.06 14.97
C ILE A 10 48.17 7.58 16.31
N ILE A 11 48.71 8.83 16.37
CA ILE A 11 48.27 9.95 17.27
C ILE A 11 49.18 11.23 17.27
N VAL A 12 48.55 12.38 16.94
CA VAL A 12 48.68 13.76 17.54
C VAL A 12 49.96 14.62 17.37
N LEU A 13 49.81 15.88 16.91
CA LEU A 13 49.89 17.14 17.70
C LEU A 13 50.16 18.38 16.81
N VAL A 14 49.28 19.39 16.84
CA VAL A 14 49.65 20.80 16.54
C VAL A 14 48.98 21.71 17.57
N LEU A 15 49.72 22.72 18.02
CA LEU A 15 49.49 23.45 19.27
C LEU A 15 48.49 24.62 19.20
N LEU A 16 48.00 24.93 20.40
CA LEU A 16 47.15 26.03 20.83
C LEU A 16 48.00 27.28 21.24
N LEU A 17 47.31 28.40 21.54
CA LEU A 17 47.76 29.63 22.27
C LEU A 17 48.50 30.71 21.44
N THR A 18 48.26 32.03 21.57
CA THR A 18 47.12 32.83 22.11
C THR A 18 47.22 34.33 21.74
N ALA A 19 46.09 35.05 21.93
CA ALA A 19 45.95 36.48 22.36
C ALA A 19 45.69 37.55 21.27
N THR A 20 45.04 38.70 21.51
CA THR A 20 43.99 39.23 22.47
C THR A 20 43.51 40.59 21.87
N LEU A 21 42.46 41.34 22.28
CA LEU A 21 41.42 41.33 23.34
C LEU A 21 40.21 42.19 22.83
N SER A 22 39.16 42.36 23.64
CA SER A 22 38.07 43.37 23.52
C SER A 22 37.04 43.14 22.37
N GLY A 23 35.72 43.18 22.59
CA GLY A 23 34.92 43.28 23.82
C GLY A 23 33.55 43.92 23.55
N CYS A 24 32.46 43.35 24.13
CA CYS A 24 31.22 44.02 24.58
C CYS A 24 30.09 43.00 24.82
N ASN A 25 29.26 43.28 25.85
CA ASN A 25 28.24 42.38 26.39
C ASN A 25 26.96 42.28 25.55
N ASN A 26 26.35 41.09 25.50
CA ASN A 26 25.12 40.83 26.26
C ASN A 26 24.87 39.31 26.41
N PRO A 27 24.19 38.86 27.48
CA PRO A 27 24.16 37.43 27.84
C PRO A 27 22.98 36.68 27.23
N MET A 28 23.21 35.40 26.89
CA MET A 28 22.18 34.37 26.81
C MET A 28 22.59 33.22 27.74
N PRO A 29 21.73 32.76 28.67
CA PRO A 29 22.11 31.78 29.68
C PRO A 29 22.16 30.34 29.16
N ASP A 30 22.86 29.52 29.94
CA ASP A 30 23.36 28.17 29.67
C ASP A 30 22.37 27.04 30.07
N SER A 31 22.80 25.80 29.84
CA SER A 31 22.26 24.48 30.22
C SER A 31 21.27 23.84 29.24
N GLY A 32 21.37 22.53 28.96
CA GLY A 32 22.38 21.57 29.42
C GLY A 32 22.33 20.25 28.65
N LYS A 33 23.36 19.40 28.83
CA LYS A 33 23.41 18.05 28.23
C LYS A 33 22.41 17.10 28.91
N THR A 34 21.62 16.38 28.11
CA THR A 34 21.11 15.06 28.52
C THR A 34 21.00 14.13 27.32
N SER A 35 21.55 12.92 27.48
CA SER A 35 21.26 11.66 26.77
C SER A 35 20.74 11.70 25.32
N GLU A 36 21.56 11.19 24.41
CA GLU A 36 21.09 10.50 23.21
C GLU A 36 20.34 9.23 23.64
N GLU A 37 19.01 9.24 23.56
CA GLU A 37 18.21 8.03 23.46
C GLU A 37 17.94 7.77 21.97
N GLU A 38 18.48 6.67 21.43
CA GLU A 38 18.04 6.12 20.13
C GLU A 38 16.62 5.56 20.27
N SER A 39 15.64 6.46 20.37
CA SER A 39 14.24 6.10 20.14
C SER A 39 14.07 5.84 18.66
N SER A 40 13.78 4.58 18.31
CA SER A 40 13.43 4.14 16.96
C SER A 40 12.07 4.69 16.55
N GLN A 41 11.99 6.00 16.33
CA GLN A 41 10.80 6.64 15.80
C GLN A 41 10.71 6.33 14.31
N ILE A 42 9.92 5.30 14.01
CA ILE A 42 9.34 5.07 12.69
C ILE A 42 8.72 6.40 12.26
N ARG A 43 9.29 7.02 11.23
CA ARG A 43 8.68 8.22 10.65
C ARG A 43 7.37 7.78 10.01
N PRO A 44 6.22 8.40 10.33
CA PRO A 44 5.01 8.10 9.59
C PRO A 44 5.25 8.50 8.13
N ILE A 45 5.25 7.52 7.24
CA ILE A 45 5.19 7.77 5.81
C ILE A 45 3.76 8.26 5.57
N ASP A 46 3.61 9.58 5.39
CA ASP A 46 2.32 10.20 5.06
C ASP A 46 1.94 9.83 3.62
N SER A 47 1.50 8.58 3.48
CA SER A 47 0.84 8.04 2.30
C SER A 47 -0.35 8.94 1.96
N GLY A 48 -0.44 9.40 0.71
CA GLY A 48 -1.52 10.26 0.25
C GLY A 48 -2.92 9.60 0.24
N TYR A 49 -3.01 8.35 0.70
CA TYR A 49 -4.20 7.49 0.73
C TYR A 49 -4.94 7.50 2.07
N THR A 50 -4.86 8.57 2.87
CA THR A 50 -5.68 8.67 4.08
C THR A 50 -7.16 8.94 3.74
N GLY A 51 -7.94 7.87 3.57
CA GLY A 51 -9.40 7.91 3.60
C GLY A 51 -9.93 8.28 4.99
N ASP A 52 -11.25 8.18 5.17
CA ASP A 52 -11.87 8.21 6.49
C ASP A 52 -11.43 6.98 7.30
N GLU A 53 -11.34 7.13 8.61
CA GLU A 53 -10.83 6.12 9.54
C GLU A 53 -11.75 4.89 9.59
N ILE A 54 -11.14 3.69 9.50
CA ILE A 54 -11.81 2.40 9.70
C ILE A 54 -11.83 2.11 11.20
N SER A 55 -12.95 1.62 11.74
CA SER A 55 -13.05 1.33 13.17
C SER A 55 -12.08 0.24 13.62
N GLU A 56 -11.55 0.32 14.85
CA GLU A 56 -10.55 -0.66 15.36
C GLU A 56 -11.02 -2.12 15.24
N SER A 57 -12.32 -2.38 15.51
CA SER A 57 -12.93 -3.71 15.39
C SER A 57 -12.96 -4.22 13.95
N GLU A 58 -13.32 -3.34 13.01
CA GLU A 58 -13.43 -3.64 11.59
C GLU A 58 -12.04 -3.82 10.96
N MET A 59 -11.07 -2.97 11.32
CA MET A 59 -9.68 -3.12 10.92
C MET A 59 -9.09 -4.45 11.43
N LYS A 60 -9.41 -4.86 12.66
CA LYS A 60 -9.00 -6.16 13.20
C LYS A 60 -9.63 -7.32 12.41
N GLU A 61 -10.92 -7.25 12.08
CA GLU A 61 -11.60 -8.27 11.27
C GLU A 61 -10.97 -8.39 9.87
N ILE A 62 -10.69 -7.25 9.21
CA ILE A 62 -9.99 -7.22 7.93
C ILE A 62 -8.57 -7.80 8.06
N HIS A 63 -7.84 -7.50 9.13
CA HIS A 63 -6.50 -8.04 9.38
C HIS A 63 -6.52 -9.56 9.58
N ASP A 64 -7.51 -10.09 10.31
CA ASP A 64 -7.71 -11.52 10.49
C ASP A 64 -8.04 -12.21 9.14
N GLU A 65 -8.84 -11.59 8.26
CA GLU A 65 -9.07 -12.10 6.90
C GLU A 65 -7.81 -12.04 6.03
N CYS A 66 -7.02 -10.95 6.09
CA CYS A 66 -5.75 -10.86 5.37
C CYS A 66 -4.77 -11.95 5.82
N LYS A 67 -4.71 -12.23 7.14
CA LYS A 67 -3.90 -13.33 7.71
C LYS A 67 -4.38 -14.70 7.22
N LYS A 68 -5.69 -14.93 7.08
CA LYS A 68 -6.23 -16.17 6.47
C LYS A 68 -5.81 -16.30 5.01
N ALA A 69 -6.03 -15.28 4.18
CA ALA A 69 -5.64 -15.30 2.77
C ALA A 69 -4.13 -15.54 2.59
N ALA A 70 -3.30 -14.81 3.34
CA ALA A 70 -1.84 -14.94 3.31
C ALA A 70 -1.33 -16.31 3.78
N SER A 71 -2.01 -16.96 4.72
CA SER A 71 -1.63 -18.30 5.19
C SER A 71 -1.73 -19.38 4.10
N LEU A 72 -2.52 -19.16 3.05
CA LEU A 72 -2.69 -20.13 1.95
C LEU A 72 -1.49 -20.22 1.03
N TYR A 73 -0.72 -19.13 0.90
CA TYR A 73 0.39 -19.01 -0.03
C TYR A 73 1.75 -18.74 0.63
N LYS A 74 1.79 -18.71 1.97
CA LYS A 74 2.96 -18.27 2.74
C LYS A 74 4.28 -18.92 2.28
N ASP A 75 4.26 -20.23 2.05
CA ASP A 75 5.42 -21.00 1.59
C ASP A 75 5.99 -20.46 0.26
N ILE A 76 5.12 -20.09 -0.70
CA ILE A 76 5.53 -19.46 -1.97
C ILE A 76 6.20 -18.11 -1.70
N TYR A 77 5.61 -17.29 -0.82
CA TYR A 77 6.22 -16.01 -0.45
C TYR A 77 7.56 -16.20 0.27
N GLU A 78 7.71 -17.19 1.16
CA GLU A 78 8.97 -17.46 1.88
C GLU A 78 10.06 -17.98 0.93
N GLU A 79 9.71 -18.83 -0.05
CA GLU A 79 10.64 -19.42 -1.03
C GLU A 79 11.04 -18.47 -2.18
N ALA A 80 10.19 -17.51 -2.57
CA ALA A 80 10.44 -16.58 -3.69
C ALA A 80 11.78 -15.82 -3.57
N GLU A 81 12.40 -15.43 -4.69
CA GLU A 81 13.58 -14.56 -4.65
C GLU A 81 13.17 -13.10 -4.38
N LYS A 82 13.80 -12.47 -3.38
CA LYS A 82 13.55 -11.06 -3.01
C LYS A 82 14.59 -10.20 -3.70
N THR A 83 14.14 -9.29 -4.55
CA THR A 83 15.03 -8.42 -5.34
C THR A 83 14.70 -6.94 -5.10
N PRO A 84 15.69 -6.04 -4.98
CA PRO A 84 15.41 -4.62 -4.78
C PRO A 84 14.58 -4.03 -5.93
N SER A 85 13.49 -3.33 -5.60
CA SER A 85 12.64 -2.67 -6.58
C SER A 85 13.42 -1.57 -7.33
N GLN A 86 13.22 -1.52 -8.65
CA GLN A 86 13.80 -0.47 -9.50
C GLN A 86 13.12 0.90 -9.28
N ASP A 87 11.82 0.89 -8.96
CA ASP A 87 11.01 2.09 -8.77
C ASP A 87 10.97 2.56 -7.30
N TRP A 88 11.15 1.64 -6.35
CA TRP A 88 11.00 1.89 -4.90
C TRP A 88 12.26 1.47 -4.12
N PRO A 89 13.30 2.32 -4.00
CA PRO A 89 14.65 1.92 -3.57
C PRO A 89 14.84 1.32 -2.16
N ASN A 90 13.77 1.19 -1.38
CA ASN A 90 13.78 0.63 -0.03
C ASN A 90 12.89 -0.62 0.10
N TRP A 91 12.31 -1.12 -1.00
CA TRP A 91 11.36 -2.23 -1.02
C TRP A 91 11.93 -3.37 -1.85
N ASP A 92 11.89 -4.58 -1.32
CA ASP A 92 12.16 -5.80 -2.10
C ASP A 92 10.86 -6.32 -2.72
N VAL A 93 10.96 -6.79 -3.95
CA VAL A 93 9.86 -7.35 -4.76
C VAL A 93 10.14 -8.79 -5.14
N ILE A 94 9.06 -9.56 -5.32
CA ILE A 94 9.08 -10.93 -5.83
C ILE A 94 8.84 -10.94 -7.34
N SER A 95 9.13 -12.06 -8.01
CA SER A 95 8.94 -12.15 -9.47
C SER A 95 7.45 -12.17 -9.87
N GLN A 96 7.15 -11.88 -11.14
CA GLN A 96 5.79 -12.04 -11.66
C GLN A 96 5.32 -13.51 -11.56
N GLU A 97 6.21 -14.48 -11.77
CA GLU A 97 5.89 -15.92 -11.68
C GLU A 97 5.47 -16.33 -10.25
N ASP A 98 6.12 -15.75 -9.23
CA ASP A 98 5.73 -15.94 -7.84
C ASP A 98 4.36 -15.28 -7.54
N ARG A 99 4.13 -14.06 -8.05
CA ARG A 99 2.84 -13.35 -7.90
C ARG A 99 1.69 -14.11 -8.57
N ASP A 100 1.88 -14.57 -9.81
CA ASP A 100 0.92 -15.38 -10.56
C ASP A 100 0.59 -16.69 -9.82
N SER A 101 1.60 -17.28 -9.18
CA SER A 101 1.45 -18.49 -8.36
C SER A 101 0.63 -18.23 -7.09
N ILE A 102 0.90 -17.12 -6.39
CA ILE A 102 0.11 -16.66 -5.23
C ILE A 102 -1.34 -16.37 -5.64
N GLU A 103 -1.55 -15.60 -6.71
CA GLU A 103 -2.89 -15.34 -7.26
C GLU A 103 -3.61 -16.64 -7.60
N MET A 104 -2.93 -17.61 -8.21
CA MET A 104 -3.53 -18.89 -8.58
C MET A 104 -3.98 -19.69 -7.35
N VAL A 105 -3.24 -19.63 -6.24
CA VAL A 105 -3.64 -20.24 -4.96
C VAL A 105 -4.90 -19.56 -4.42
N LEU A 106 -4.94 -18.23 -4.38
CA LEU A 106 -6.10 -17.47 -3.92
C LEU A 106 -7.33 -17.72 -4.82
N LYS A 107 -7.17 -17.70 -6.14
CA LYS A 107 -8.23 -18.01 -7.12
C LYS A 107 -8.78 -19.43 -6.94
N LYS A 108 -7.92 -20.44 -6.70
CA LYS A 108 -8.33 -21.83 -6.42
C LYS A 108 -9.05 -22.00 -5.08
N ALA A 109 -8.75 -21.14 -4.10
CA ALA A 109 -9.46 -21.09 -2.82
C ALA A 109 -10.80 -20.32 -2.90
N GLY A 110 -11.17 -19.79 -4.07
CA GLY A 110 -12.46 -19.13 -4.31
C GLY A 110 -12.47 -17.62 -4.04
N TYR A 111 -11.32 -17.00 -3.81
CA TYR A 111 -11.23 -15.54 -3.68
C TYR A 111 -11.39 -14.86 -5.04
N SER A 112 -12.06 -13.70 -5.07
CA SER A 112 -12.04 -12.77 -6.21
C SER A 112 -10.73 -12.00 -6.21
N VAL A 113 -9.91 -12.17 -7.26
CA VAL A 113 -8.52 -11.69 -7.29
C VAL A 113 -8.29 -10.87 -8.56
N ILE A 114 -7.75 -9.67 -8.40
CA ILE A 114 -7.24 -8.86 -9.51
C ILE A 114 -6.04 -9.57 -10.10
N ASN A 115 -6.13 -9.92 -11.38
CA ASN A 115 -4.98 -10.38 -12.15
C ASN A 115 -4.05 -9.19 -12.40
N SER A 116 -2.84 -9.30 -11.88
CA SER A 116 -1.82 -8.24 -11.89
C SER A 116 -0.68 -8.50 -12.89
N ASP A 117 -0.92 -9.32 -13.92
CA ASP A 117 -0.02 -9.55 -15.05
C ASP A 117 0.21 -8.25 -15.83
N SER A 118 1.46 -7.78 -15.80
CA SER A 118 1.97 -6.61 -16.53
C SER A 118 1.69 -6.57 -18.04
N VAL A 119 1.33 -7.70 -18.67
CA VAL A 119 1.03 -7.80 -20.11
C VAL A 119 -0.37 -7.25 -20.46
N TYR A 120 -1.29 -7.18 -19.49
CA TYR A 120 -2.68 -6.77 -19.69
C TYR A 120 -3.09 -5.61 -18.76
N PRO A 121 -4.13 -4.84 -19.11
CA PRO A 121 -4.81 -4.04 -18.09
C PRO A 121 -5.41 -4.98 -17.04
N GLU A 122 -5.22 -4.63 -15.76
CA GLU A 122 -5.75 -5.37 -14.61
C GLU A 122 -7.25 -5.71 -14.78
N TYR A 123 -7.61 -6.94 -14.44
CA TYR A 123 -8.99 -7.44 -14.54
C TYR A 123 -9.30 -8.39 -13.39
N LEU A 124 -10.59 -8.59 -13.08
CA LEU A 124 -11.01 -9.37 -11.91
C LEU A 124 -11.32 -10.82 -12.30
N GLU A 125 -10.60 -11.76 -11.68
CA GLU A 125 -10.89 -13.19 -11.75
C GLU A 125 -11.86 -13.58 -10.63
N ASN A 126 -12.72 -14.58 -10.90
CA ASN A 126 -13.88 -14.95 -10.08
C ASN A 126 -14.82 -13.75 -9.78
N PRO A 127 -15.41 -13.09 -10.81
CA PRO A 127 -16.17 -11.86 -10.65
C PRO A 127 -17.57 -12.04 -10.02
N ASP A 128 -18.08 -13.26 -9.91
CA ASP A 128 -19.45 -13.60 -9.44
C ASP A 128 -19.91 -12.84 -8.20
N GLY A 129 -19.01 -12.57 -7.25
CA GLY A 129 -19.29 -11.77 -6.06
C GLY A 129 -19.58 -10.29 -6.35
N VAL A 130 -18.86 -9.68 -7.29
CA VAL A 130 -19.11 -8.30 -7.77
C VAL A 130 -20.39 -8.24 -8.59
N SER A 131 -20.63 -9.20 -9.47
CA SER A 131 -21.85 -9.25 -10.29
C SER A 131 -23.11 -9.43 -9.40
N SER A 132 -23.04 -10.30 -8.39
CA SER A 132 -24.10 -10.49 -7.38
C SER A 132 -24.32 -9.25 -6.51
N PHE A 133 -23.23 -8.59 -6.08
CA PHE A 133 -23.28 -7.33 -5.34
C PHE A 133 -23.99 -6.24 -6.15
N TRP A 134 -23.60 -6.05 -7.42
CA TRP A 134 -24.19 -5.03 -8.27
C TRP A 134 -25.68 -5.26 -8.51
N GLU A 135 -26.06 -6.52 -8.71
CA GLU A 135 -27.46 -6.95 -8.80
C GLU A 135 -28.31 -6.56 -7.57
N ASP A 136 -27.75 -6.59 -6.36
CA ASP A 136 -28.46 -6.25 -5.13
C ASP A 136 -28.42 -4.75 -4.80
N VAL A 137 -27.35 -4.05 -5.16
CA VAL A 137 -27.28 -2.58 -5.18
C VAL A 137 -28.36 -1.99 -6.10
N GLN A 138 -28.52 -2.52 -7.32
CA GLN A 138 -29.57 -2.10 -8.25
C GLN A 138 -31.00 -2.29 -7.69
N LYS A 139 -31.17 -3.24 -6.76
CA LYS A 139 -32.45 -3.52 -6.07
C LYS A 139 -32.61 -2.72 -4.77
N ASN A 140 -31.70 -1.78 -4.48
CA ASN A 140 -31.60 -1.02 -3.23
C ASN A 140 -31.55 -1.89 -1.97
N LYS A 141 -30.80 -3.00 -2.01
CA LYS A 141 -30.53 -3.83 -0.84
C LYS A 141 -29.11 -3.59 -0.33
N ASP A 142 -28.95 -3.66 0.99
CA ASP A 142 -27.64 -3.72 1.62
C ASP A 142 -26.83 -4.89 1.05
N ALA A 143 -25.60 -4.60 0.61
CA ALA A 143 -24.73 -5.53 -0.11
C ALA A 143 -23.25 -5.21 0.15
N GLU A 144 -22.41 -6.24 0.12
CA GLU A 144 -20.96 -6.14 0.22
C GLU A 144 -20.28 -7.13 -0.74
N THR A 145 -19.16 -6.74 -1.32
CA THR A 145 -18.25 -7.62 -2.04
C THR A 145 -16.80 -7.28 -1.71
N VAL A 146 -15.95 -8.31 -1.67
CA VAL A 146 -14.53 -8.22 -1.34
C VAL A 146 -13.73 -8.82 -2.48
N PHE A 147 -12.68 -8.11 -2.89
CA PHE A 147 -11.72 -8.56 -3.88
C PHE A 147 -10.30 -8.24 -3.42
N TRP A 148 -9.35 -8.99 -3.96
CA TRP A 148 -7.99 -9.08 -3.46
C TRP A 148 -6.99 -8.78 -4.57
N GLU A 149 -5.79 -8.35 -4.18
CA GLU A 149 -4.69 -8.08 -5.10
C GLU A 149 -3.39 -8.51 -4.45
N VAL A 150 -2.48 -9.08 -5.24
CA VAL A 150 -1.14 -9.47 -4.78
C VAL A 150 -0.19 -8.34 -5.10
N SER A 151 0.39 -7.72 -4.08
CA SER A 151 1.30 -6.60 -4.24
C SER A 151 2.59 -7.01 -4.95
N LEU A 152 3.40 -6.03 -5.37
CA LEU A 152 4.75 -6.29 -5.90
C LEU A 152 5.67 -6.96 -4.86
N THR A 153 5.38 -6.80 -3.56
CA THR A 153 6.17 -7.37 -2.46
C THR A 153 5.64 -8.73 -1.99
N GLY A 154 4.60 -9.29 -2.62
CA GLY A 154 4.00 -10.58 -2.24
C GLY A 154 3.09 -10.52 -1.00
N SER A 155 2.73 -9.33 -0.55
CA SER A 155 1.65 -9.12 0.42
C SER A 155 0.28 -9.04 -0.27
N VAL A 156 -0.81 -9.01 0.50
CA VAL A 156 -2.17 -8.82 -0.04
C VAL A 156 -2.69 -7.42 0.22
N TYR A 157 -3.42 -6.89 -0.75
CA TYR A 157 -4.35 -5.77 -0.53
C TYR A 157 -5.78 -6.31 -0.43
N TYR A 158 -6.49 -5.91 0.62
CA TYR A 158 -7.91 -6.13 0.78
C TYR A 158 -8.67 -4.93 0.21
N ARG A 159 -9.62 -5.19 -0.68
CA ARG A 159 -10.47 -4.18 -1.29
C ARG A 159 -11.93 -4.60 -1.11
N ALA A 160 -12.79 -3.69 -0.64
CA ALA A 160 -14.21 -3.97 -0.49
C ALA A 160 -15.10 -2.84 -0.99
N LEU A 161 -16.24 -3.20 -1.57
CA LEU A 161 -17.32 -2.29 -1.94
C LEU A 161 -18.54 -2.61 -1.07
N ARG A 162 -19.16 -1.58 -0.51
CA ARG A 162 -20.31 -1.69 0.40
C ARG A 162 -21.39 -0.71 0.01
N TYR A 163 -22.63 -1.18 0.02
CA TYR A 163 -23.83 -0.37 -0.01
C TYR A 163 -24.67 -0.71 1.22
N SER A 164 -25.07 0.28 2.01
CA SER A 164 -25.98 0.07 3.12
C SER A 164 -26.81 1.33 3.37
N ALA A 165 -28.12 1.16 3.56
CA ALA A 165 -29.06 2.25 3.86
C ALA A 165 -29.07 3.43 2.86
N GLY A 166 -28.53 3.26 1.65
CA GLY A 166 -28.39 4.31 0.63
C GLY A 166 -26.97 4.87 0.48
N ASP A 167 -26.07 4.59 1.43
CA ASP A 167 -24.68 5.06 1.42
C ASP A 167 -23.77 4.05 0.72
N ALA A 168 -22.97 4.54 -0.23
CA ALA A 168 -22.01 3.76 -0.99
C ALA A 168 -20.57 4.05 -0.53
N SER A 169 -19.80 3.00 -0.21
CA SER A 169 -18.42 3.16 0.25
C SER A 169 -17.45 2.10 -0.28
N TYR A 170 -16.19 2.51 -0.38
CA TYR A 170 -15.05 1.71 -0.78
C TYR A 170 -14.04 1.63 0.37
N ILE A 171 -13.49 0.44 0.62
CA ILE A 171 -12.46 0.20 1.62
C ILE A 171 -11.22 -0.35 0.92
N PHE A 172 -10.06 0.16 1.30
CA PHE A 172 -8.74 -0.38 0.94
C PHE A 172 -7.93 -0.57 2.22
N VAL A 173 -7.33 -1.74 2.37
CA VAL A 173 -6.34 -2.02 3.42
C VAL A 173 -5.15 -2.73 2.78
N SER A 174 -3.96 -2.19 3.02
CA SER A 174 -2.70 -2.76 2.55
C SER A 174 -1.97 -3.47 3.68
N THR A 175 -1.27 -4.54 3.33
CA THR A 175 -0.46 -5.31 4.27
C THR A 175 1.00 -5.36 3.83
N VAL A 176 1.89 -5.67 4.78
CA VAL A 176 3.32 -5.93 4.58
C VAL A 176 3.73 -7.14 5.40
N TRP A 177 4.76 -7.84 4.95
CA TRP A 177 5.43 -8.86 5.75
C TRP A 177 6.50 -8.21 6.63
N ASP A 178 6.55 -8.54 7.91
CA ASP A 178 7.63 -8.12 8.81
C ASP A 178 8.89 -9.00 8.65
N GLU A 179 9.99 -8.60 9.28
CA GLU A 179 11.26 -9.35 9.30
C GLU A 179 11.15 -10.74 9.98
N GLN A 180 10.06 -11.01 10.69
CA GLN A 180 9.77 -12.28 11.36
C GLN A 180 8.82 -13.17 10.54
N GLY A 181 8.37 -12.73 9.36
CA GLY A 181 7.44 -13.45 8.50
C GLY A 181 5.99 -13.43 8.99
N ASN A 182 5.57 -12.41 9.74
CA ASN A 182 4.17 -12.13 10.06
C ASN A 182 3.60 -11.09 9.08
N LEU A 183 2.30 -11.16 8.81
CA LEU A 183 1.60 -10.19 7.96
C LEU A 183 0.97 -9.09 8.82
N GLU A 184 1.38 -7.84 8.65
CA GLU A 184 0.91 -6.69 9.42
C GLU A 184 0.26 -5.62 8.51
N ILE A 185 -0.64 -4.80 9.08
CA ILE A 185 -1.29 -3.71 8.34
C ILE A 185 -0.29 -2.57 8.14
N SER A 186 -0.16 -2.07 6.91
CA SER A 186 0.70 -0.91 6.59
C SER A 186 -0.06 0.41 6.43
N ASP A 187 -1.25 0.36 5.82
CA ASP A 187 -2.11 1.53 5.56
C ASP A 187 -3.54 1.05 5.32
N GLY A 188 -4.53 1.89 5.54
CA GLY A 188 -5.92 1.56 5.25
C GLY A 188 -6.89 2.72 5.48
N GLY A 189 -8.00 2.71 4.75
CA GLY A 189 -9.00 3.76 4.83
C GLY A 189 -10.33 3.41 4.15
N LYS A 190 -11.31 4.27 4.38
CA LYS A 190 -12.64 4.19 3.80
C LYS A 190 -12.92 5.45 2.97
N TRP A 191 -13.64 5.32 1.86
CA TRP A 191 -14.03 6.43 1.00
C TRP A 191 -15.49 6.34 0.59
N GLU A 192 -16.13 7.49 0.46
CA GLU A 192 -17.40 7.66 -0.25
C GLU A 192 -17.23 7.25 -1.73
N VAL A 193 -18.12 6.39 -2.24
CA VAL A 193 -18.24 6.11 -3.67
C VAL A 193 -19.18 7.14 -4.29
N LEU A 194 -18.63 7.96 -5.18
CA LEU A 194 -19.36 9.05 -5.86
C LEU A 194 -20.24 8.53 -7.00
N ASN A 195 -19.79 7.46 -7.66
CA ASN A 195 -20.51 6.82 -8.75
C ASN A 195 -20.04 5.37 -8.92
N TRP A 196 -20.94 4.51 -9.38
CA TRP A 196 -20.65 3.18 -9.91
C TRP A 196 -21.65 2.84 -11.00
N ASP A 197 -21.22 2.09 -12.01
CA ASP A 197 -22.11 1.58 -13.05
C ASP A 197 -21.43 0.42 -13.80
N THR A 198 -22.13 -0.14 -14.77
CA THR A 198 -21.57 -1.06 -15.76
C THR A 198 -21.37 -0.36 -17.10
N THR A 199 -20.28 -0.67 -17.81
CA THR A 199 -20.09 -0.23 -19.19
C THR A 199 -21.09 -0.91 -20.12
N PHE A 200 -21.19 -0.46 -21.38
CA PHE A 200 -21.97 -1.15 -22.41
C PHE A 200 -21.58 -2.63 -22.61
N ASN A 201 -20.34 -3.01 -22.27
CA ASN A 201 -19.86 -4.38 -22.38
C ASN A 201 -20.13 -5.22 -21.12
N GLY A 202 -20.68 -4.62 -20.05
CA GLY A 202 -20.88 -5.27 -18.75
C GLY A 202 -19.76 -5.06 -17.73
N ASP A 203 -18.62 -4.45 -18.11
CA ASP A 203 -17.52 -4.22 -17.17
C ASP A 203 -17.98 -3.31 -16.02
N PHE A 204 -17.80 -3.73 -14.76
CA PHE A 204 -18.15 -2.90 -13.61
C PHE A 204 -17.10 -1.82 -13.39
N TYR A 205 -17.52 -0.61 -13.02
CA TYR A 205 -16.58 0.44 -12.59
C TYR A 205 -17.14 1.22 -11.40
N PHE A 206 -16.22 1.79 -10.62
CA PHE A 206 -16.57 2.76 -9.59
C PHE A 206 -15.59 3.93 -9.53
N GLN A 207 -16.07 5.03 -8.99
CA GLN A 207 -15.31 6.23 -8.70
C GLN A 207 -15.45 6.58 -7.22
N ASN A 208 -14.36 6.52 -6.47
CA ASN A 208 -14.33 7.00 -5.10
C ASN A 208 -13.92 8.48 -5.03
N LYS A 209 -14.34 9.13 -3.95
CA LYS A 209 -13.92 10.49 -3.58
C LYS A 209 -12.42 10.47 -3.22
N PRO A 210 -11.60 11.40 -3.72
CA PRO A 210 -10.19 11.49 -3.30
C PRO A 210 -10.04 11.75 -1.80
N ALA A 211 -8.95 11.24 -1.21
CA ALA A 211 -8.56 11.58 0.16
C ALA A 211 -8.48 13.11 0.34
N LYS A 212 -8.87 13.62 1.51
CA LYS A 212 -9.03 15.06 1.77
C LYS A 212 -7.79 15.90 1.42
N LYS A 213 -6.59 15.39 1.72
CA LYS A 213 -5.31 16.04 1.36
C LYS A 213 -5.10 16.17 -0.16
N VAL A 214 -5.49 15.15 -0.91
CA VAL A 214 -5.46 15.17 -2.39
C VAL A 214 -6.52 16.15 -2.91
N TRP A 215 -7.73 16.13 -2.34
CA TRP A 215 -8.79 17.07 -2.71
C TRP A 215 -8.37 18.53 -2.54
N ASP A 216 -7.77 18.90 -1.41
CA ASP A 216 -7.29 20.26 -1.14
C ASP A 216 -6.16 20.69 -2.11
N ALA A 217 -5.26 19.77 -2.49
CA ALA A 217 -4.27 20.04 -3.54
C ALA A 217 -4.90 20.18 -4.94
N THR A 218 -5.97 19.44 -5.24
CA THR A 218 -6.65 19.49 -6.55
C THR A 218 -7.52 20.74 -6.74
N GLN A 219 -7.93 21.42 -5.66
CA GLN A 219 -8.57 22.74 -5.75
C GLN A 219 -7.63 23.84 -6.29
N LEU A 220 -6.32 23.56 -6.37
CA LEU A 220 -5.33 24.43 -7.02
C LEU A 220 -5.19 24.16 -8.54
N LEU A 221 -5.88 23.13 -9.07
CA LEU A 221 -5.91 22.80 -10.49
C LEU A 221 -7.15 23.40 -11.17
N PRO A 222 -7.09 23.76 -12.47
CA PRO A 222 -8.22 24.34 -13.17
C PRO A 222 -9.43 23.38 -13.21
N PRO A 223 -10.67 23.89 -13.12
CA PRO A 223 -11.85 23.17 -12.62
C PRO A 223 -12.48 22.15 -13.60
N ASN A 224 -11.71 21.59 -14.53
CA ASN A 224 -12.24 20.83 -15.67
C ASN A 224 -11.58 19.45 -15.86
N LYS A 225 -11.13 18.82 -14.77
CA LYS A 225 -10.76 17.40 -14.73
C LYS A 225 -11.68 16.68 -13.73
N ASN A 226 -12.20 15.51 -14.11
CA ASN A 226 -12.76 14.55 -13.14
C ASN A 226 -11.62 14.09 -12.22
N ILE A 227 -11.82 14.18 -10.91
CA ILE A 227 -10.73 14.07 -9.91
C ILE A 227 -10.76 12.74 -9.13
N GLY A 228 -11.86 11.97 -9.19
CA GLY A 228 -11.91 10.65 -8.55
C GLY A 228 -11.18 9.58 -9.36
N ASN A 229 -10.52 8.65 -8.67
CA ASN A 229 -9.90 7.47 -9.29
C ASN A 229 -11.01 6.60 -9.91
N LEU A 230 -10.90 6.29 -11.20
CA LEU A 230 -11.76 5.32 -11.87
C LEU A 230 -11.10 3.95 -11.80
N ILE A 231 -11.70 3.02 -11.05
CA ILE A 231 -11.29 1.63 -11.03
C ILE A 231 -12.28 0.86 -11.90
N MET A 232 -11.80 0.22 -12.96
CA MET A 232 -12.59 -0.68 -13.80
C MET A 232 -12.25 -2.13 -13.43
N LEU A 233 -13.28 -2.90 -13.09
CA LEU A 233 -13.20 -4.33 -12.85
C LEU A 233 -13.82 -5.04 -14.06
N LYS A 234 -12.94 -5.52 -14.93
CA LYS A 234 -13.34 -6.27 -16.13
C LYS A 234 -13.54 -7.75 -15.78
N GLU A 235 -14.64 -8.34 -16.27
CA GLU A 235 -14.85 -9.80 -16.20
C GLU A 235 -13.95 -10.52 -17.24
N SER A 236 -13.48 -11.72 -16.90
CA SER A 236 -12.59 -12.52 -17.77
C SER A 236 -13.31 -13.20 -18.95
N GLY A 237 -13.86 -12.38 -19.85
CA GLY A 237 -14.47 -12.78 -21.12
C GLY A 237 -13.67 -12.28 -22.34
N ASP A 238 -13.12 -13.23 -23.09
CA ASP A 238 -12.49 -13.12 -24.43
C ASP A 238 -11.64 -11.86 -24.76
N LEU A 239 -10.33 -12.09 -24.87
CA LEU A 239 -9.35 -11.17 -25.44
C LEU A 239 -9.57 -10.92 -26.94
N ILE A 240 -10.45 -9.97 -27.28
CA ILE A 240 -10.50 -9.36 -28.63
C ILE A 240 -9.95 -7.92 -28.61
N ARG A 241 -8.72 -7.82 -29.12
CA ARG A 241 -7.98 -6.65 -29.61
C ARG A 241 -8.73 -5.31 -29.73
N ARG A 242 -8.12 -4.28 -29.14
CA ARG A 242 -7.68 -3.01 -29.77
C ARG A 242 -6.60 -2.44 -28.83
N MET A 243 -5.32 -2.31 -29.17
CA MET A 243 -4.77 -1.57 -30.32
C MET A 243 -5.54 -0.28 -30.60
N LEU A 244 -5.16 0.76 -29.86
CA LEU A 244 -4.97 2.10 -30.40
C LEU A 244 -3.46 2.30 -30.61
#